data_AF-A0A3D3CUH8-F1
#
_entry.id   AF-A0A3D3CUH8-F1
#
_cell.length_a   1.000
_cell.length_b   1.000
_cell.length_c   1.000
_cell.angle_alpha   90.00
_cell.angle_beta   90.00
_cell.angle_gamma   90.00
#
_symmetry.space_group_name_H-M   'P 1'
#
loop_
_entity.id
_entity.type
_entity.pdbx_description
1 polymer ?
#
loop_
_entity_poly.entity_id
_entity_poly.type
_entity_poly.pdbx_seq_one_letter_code
_entity_poly.pdbx_strand_id
1 'polypeptide(L)' 'KLQSYPIPGSDWKYSFHADMEFENKDQFERVVEIIRPAISDLKVYGVYRKGIQA' A
#
# COMPACT_ATOMS: atom_id res chain seq x y z
N LYS A 1 6.73 4.15 -4.92
CA LYS A 1 7.54 2.92 -5.08
C LYS A 1 6.62 1.71 -5.04
N LEU A 2 6.86 0.65 -5.82
CA LEU A 2 6.06 -0.58 -5.76
C LEU A 2 6.97 -1.79 -5.90
N GLN A 3 6.94 -2.72 -4.94
CA GLN A 3 7.79 -3.91 -4.90
C GLN A 3 6.96 -5.11 -4.45
N SER A 4 7.21 -6.28 -5.06
CA SER A 4 6.54 -7.53 -4.71
C SER A 4 7.49 -8.50 -4.03
N TYR A 5 6.93 -9.31 -3.12
CA TYR A 5 7.64 -10.39 -2.44
C TYR A 5 6.75 -11.63 -2.37
N PRO A 6 7.26 -12.83 -2.72
CA PRO A 6 6.53 -14.07 -2.49
C PRO A 6 6.33 -14.28 -0.99
N ILE A 7 5.18 -14.83 -0.59
CA ILE A 7 4.91 -15.16 0.82
C ILE A 7 5.42 -16.60 1.08
N PRO A 8 6.47 -16.78 1.90
CA PRO A 8 7.00 -18.11 2.18
C PRO A 8 5.95 -19.03 2.80
N GLY A 9 5.88 -20.27 2.32
CA GLY A 9 4.90 -21.25 2.80
C GLY A 9 3.49 -21.08 2.24
N SER A 10 3.29 -20.25 1.22
CA SER A 10 2.03 -20.20 0.46
C SER A 10 2.25 -20.48 -1.02
N ASP A 11 1.32 -21.20 -1.62
CA ASP A 11 1.28 -21.35 -3.08
C ASP A 11 0.59 -20.11 -3.68
N TRP A 12 1.27 -19.46 -4.62
CA TRP A 12 0.72 -18.37 -5.46
C TRP A 12 0.31 -17.07 -4.77
N LYS A 13 0.67 -16.84 -3.50
CA LYS A 13 0.41 -15.53 -2.85
C LYS A 13 1.65 -14.65 -2.85
N TYR A 14 1.41 -13.37 -3.11
CA TYR A 14 2.42 -12.33 -3.13
C TYR A 14 1.96 -11.18 -2.24
N SER A 15 2.91 -10.60 -1.51
CA SER A 15 2.74 -9.33 -0.81
C SER A 15 3.33 -8.21 -1.65
N PHE A 16 2.71 -7.04 -1.59
CA PHE A 16 3.21 -5.84 -2.27
C PHE A 16 3.45 -4.74 -1.24
N HIS A 17 4.64 -4.13 -1.31
CA HIS A 17 4.94 -2.90 -0.60
C HIS A 17 4.85 -1.73 -1.57
N ALA A 18 3.96 -0.80 -1.26
CA ALA A 18 3.68 0.37 -2.06
C ALA A 18 3.86 1.64 -1.25
N ASP A 19 4.69 2.55 -1.75
CA ASP A 19 4.76 3.93 -1.30
C ASP A 19 4.00 4.79 -2.32
N MET A 20 3.02 5.54 -1.84
CA MET A 20 2.12 6.35 -2.65
C MET A 20 2.06 7.78 -2.12
N GLU A 21 1.91 8.73 -3.03
CA GLU A 21 1.63 10.12 -2.72
C GLU A 21 0.16 10.42 -3.04
N PHE A 22 -0.45 11.30 -2.25
CA PHE A 22 -1.82 11.75 -2.44
C PHE A 22 -1.94 13.20 -1.99
N GLU A 23 -2.86 13.95 -2.59
CA GLU A 23 -3.01 15.38 -2.33
C GLU A 23 -3.74 15.64 -1.01
N ASN A 24 -4.71 14.79 -0.68
CA ASN A 24 -5.52 14.88 0.54
C ASN A 24 -5.91 13.50 1.04
N LYS A 25 -6.34 13.46 2.31
CA LYS A 25 -6.67 12.22 3.01
C LYS A 25 -7.84 11.45 2.37
N ASP A 26 -8.82 12.14 1.81
CA ASP A 26 -10.00 11.53 1.21
C ASP A 26 -9.64 10.71 -0.05
N GLN A 27 -8.65 11.18 -0.82
CA GLN A 27 -8.12 10.43 -1.96
C GLN A 27 -7.51 9.09 -1.51
N PHE A 28 -6.74 9.10 -0.42
CA PHE A 28 -6.17 7.89 0.16
C PHE A 28 -7.26 6.93 0.62
N GLU A 29 -8.25 7.43 1.38
CA GLU A 29 -9.35 6.61 1.89
C GLU A 29 -10.15 5.95 0.75
N ARG A 30 -10.48 6.70 -0.30
CA ARG A 30 -11.19 6.17 -1.47
C ARG A 30 -10.42 5.06 -2.17
N VAL A 31 -9.10 5.22 -2.34
CA VAL A 31 -8.28 4.17 -2.97
C VAL A 31 -8.24 2.92 -2.09
N VAL A 32 -8.09 3.08 -0.77
CA VAL A 32 -8.10 1.96 0.18
C VAL A 32 -9.41 1.18 0.09
N GLU A 33 -10.55 1.87 0.01
CA GLU A 33 -11.86 1.22 -0.17
C GLU A 33 -11.96 0.43 -1.47
N ILE A 34 -11.47 1.00 -2.59
CA ILE A 34 -11.50 0.36 -3.91
C ILE A 34 -10.64 -0.90 -3.95
N ILE A 35 -9.45 -0.89 -3.33
CA ILE A 35 -8.52 -2.03 -3.40
C ILE A 35 -8.87 -3.13 -2.41
N ARG A 36 -9.57 -2.81 -1.31
CA ARG A 36 -9.92 -3.75 -0.24
C ARG A 36 -10.54 -5.06 -0.71
N PRO A 37 -11.51 -5.09 -1.65
CA PRO A 37 -12.08 -6.35 -2.13
C PRO A 37 -11.12 -7.16 -3.02
N ALA A 38 -10.07 -6.54 -3.56
CA ALA A 38 -9.13 -7.18 -4.48
C ALA A 38 -7.92 -7.83 -3.77
N ILE A 39 -7.77 -7.62 -2.46
CA ILE A 39 -6.62 -8.10 -1.67
C ILE A 39 -7.09 -8.90 -0.46
N SER A 40 -6.28 -9.86 -0.03
CA SER A 40 -6.61 -10.68 1.14
C SER A 40 -6.30 -9.99 2.47
N ASP A 41 -5.34 -9.04 2.48
CA ASP A 41 -4.95 -8.30 3.67
C ASP A 41 -4.35 -6.94 3.29
N LEU A 42 -4.44 -5.95 4.17
CA LEU A 42 -3.88 -4.61 3.99
C LEU A 42 -3.29 -4.10 5.30
N LYS A 43 -2.02 -3.69 5.26
CA LYS A 43 -1.34 -3.05 6.39
C LYS A 43 -0.79 -1.69 5.98
N VAL A 44 -1.21 -0.65 6.70
CA VAL A 44 -0.68 0.71 6.55
C VAL A 44 0.48 0.89 7.53
N TYR A 45 1.70 1.04 7.01
CA TYR A 45 2.90 1.25 7.84
C TYR A 45 3.05 2.69 8.35
N GLY A 46 2.44 3.66 7.66
CA GLY A 46 2.44 5.04 8.10
C GLY A 46 1.86 5.97 7.04
N VAL A 47 1.31 7.09 7.50
CA VAL A 47 0.93 8.23 6.67
C VAL A 47 1.69 9.43 7.21
N TYR A 48 2.56 10.01 6.38
CA TYR A 48 3.46 11.06 6.81
C TYR A 48 3.65 12.10 5.71
N ARG A 49 4.07 13.30 6.10
CA ARG A 49 4.42 14.35 5.14
C ARG A 49 5.72 13.97 4.46
N LYS A 50 5.75 14.05 3.13
CA LYS A 50 6.96 13.81 2.34
C LYS A 50 8.11 14.65 2.90
N GLY A 51 9.22 13.99 3.23
CA GLY A 51 10.42 14.70 3.65
C GLY A 51 10.93 15.55 2.50
N ILE A 52 11.25 16.81 2.80
CA ILE A 52 11.97 17.68 1.86
C ILE A 52 13.43 17.24 1.95
N GLN A 53 13.96 16.62 0.90
CA GLN A 53 15.39 16.36 0.82
C GLN A 53 16.06 17.69 0.47
N ALA A 54 16.82 18.25 1.41
CA ALA A 54 17.59 19.47 1.23
C ALA A 54 18.77 19.23 0.28
#